data_AF-A0A090Q6H3-F1
#
_entry.id   AF-A0A090Q6H3-F1
#
_cell.length_a   1.000
_cell.length_b   1.000
_cell.length_c   1.000
_cell.angle_alpha   90.00
_cell.angle_beta   90.00
_cell.angle_gamma   90.00
#
_symmetry.space_group_name_H-M   'P 1'
#
loop_
_entity.id
_entity.type
_entity.pdbx_description
1 polymer ?
#
loop_
_entity_poly.entity_id
_entity_poly.type
_entity_poly.pdbx_seq_one_letter_code
_entity_poly.pdbx_strand_id
1 'polypeptide(L)'
;MLVSCKDLIEFENILHEHEQLISRLIGLEPVQKVLFNDYTGVVKSLGGWGGDFVLATGDEAKQEYFKKKGYDVIYKWKDIVL
;
A
#
# COMPACT_ATOMS: atom_id res chain seq x y z
N MET A 1 0.10 -7.64 11.71
CA MET A 1 -0.05 -9.07 11.33
C MET A 1 -1.16 -9.14 10.30
N LEU A 2 -0.87 -9.58 9.08
CA LEU A 2 -1.92 -9.78 8.07
C LEU A 2 -2.51 -11.17 8.28
N VAL A 3 -3.83 -11.25 8.40
CA VAL A 3 -4.58 -12.50 8.53
C VAL A 3 -4.74 -13.11 7.13
N SER A 4 -4.86 -14.44 7.04
CA SER A 4 -5.07 -15.10 5.74
C SER A 4 -6.31 -14.55 5.04
N CYS A 5 -6.17 -14.25 3.76
CA CYS A 5 -7.26 -13.81 2.88
C CYS A 5 -7.44 -14.80 1.73
N LYS A 6 -8.65 -14.85 1.16
CA LYS A 6 -9.01 -15.78 0.09
C LYS A 6 -8.83 -15.17 -1.30
N ASP A 7 -8.96 -13.86 -1.40
CA ASP A 7 -8.85 -13.11 -2.64
C ASP A 7 -8.26 -11.71 -2.43
N LEU A 8 -8.01 -11.02 -3.54
CA LEU A 8 -7.42 -9.69 -3.54
C LEU A 8 -8.33 -8.62 -2.91
N ILE A 9 -9.65 -8.77 -3.04
CA ILE A 9 -10.61 -7.78 -2.51
C ILE A 9 -10.61 -7.85 -0.99
N GLU A 10 -10.67 -9.05 -0.43
CA GLU A 10 -10.53 -9.27 1.01
C GLU A 10 -9.19 -8.74 1.52
N PHE A 11 -8.11 -8.99 0.79
CA PHE A 11 -6.79 -8.46 1.12
C PHE A 11 -6.77 -6.92 1.16
N GLU A 12 -7.30 -6.27 0.12
CA GLU A 12 -7.40 -4.81 0.02
C GLU A 12 -8.19 -4.21 1.19
N ASN A 13 -9.32 -4.82 1.56
CA ASN A 13 -10.11 -4.38 2.72
C ASN A 13 -9.30 -4.47 4.02
N ILE A 14 -8.60 -5.58 4.26
CA ILE A 14 -7.73 -5.76 5.44
C ILE A 14 -6.62 -4.70 5.46
N LEU A 15 -5.97 -4.43 4.33
CA LEU A 15 -4.92 -3.40 4.25
C LEU A 15 -5.47 -2.01 4.56
N HIS A 16 -6.65 -1.69 4.02
CA HIS A 16 -7.31 -0.41 4.26
C HIS A 16 -7.67 -0.24 5.74
N GLU A 17 -8.35 -1.21 6.34
CA GLU A 17 -8.72 -1.17 7.76
C GLU A 17 -7.48 -1.06 8.67
N HIS A 18 -6.43 -1.80 8.36
CA HIS A 18 -5.18 -1.73 9.09
C HIS A 18 -4.52 -0.35 8.98
N GLU A 19 -4.47 0.24 7.79
CA GLU A 19 -3.93 1.59 7.60
C GLU A 19 -4.75 2.64 8.38
N GLN A 20 -6.08 2.53 8.34
CA GLN A 20 -7.00 3.40 9.08
C GLN A 20 -6.85 3.25 10.61
N LEU A 21 -6.62 2.04 11.10
CA LEU A 21 -6.39 1.81 12.52
C LEU A 21 -5.09 2.44 12.99
N ILE A 22 -4.00 2.22 12.25
CA ILE A 22 -2.68 2.73 12.65
C ILE A 22 -2.59 4.24 12.51
N SER A 23 -3.12 4.83 11.43
CA SER A 23 -3.21 6.29 11.25
C SER A 23 -3.88 6.97 12.45
N ARG A 24 -5.02 6.45 12.92
CA ARG A 24 -5.69 6.93 14.14
C ARG A 24 -4.83 6.79 15.38
N LEU A 25 -4.09 5.69 15.51
CA LEU A 25 -3.24 5.42 16.67
C LEU A 25 -2.04 6.38 16.75
N ILE A 26 -1.41 6.69 15.62
CA ILE A 26 -0.21 7.53 15.56
C ILE A 26 -0.49 9.00 15.23
N GLY A 27 -1.74 9.35 14.90
CA GLY A 27 -2.16 10.71 14.59
C GLY A 27 -1.67 11.23 13.23
N LEU A 28 -1.40 10.35 12.27
CA LEU A 28 -0.98 10.71 10.91
C LEU A 28 -2.05 10.32 9.89
N GLU A 29 -2.22 11.11 8.84
CA GLU A 29 -3.14 10.76 7.75
C GLU A 29 -2.62 9.55 6.96
N PRO A 30 -3.50 8.64 6.49
CA PRO A 30 -3.12 7.51 5.65
C PRO A 30 -2.35 7.94 4.40
N VAL A 31 -1.26 7.24 4.07
CA VAL A 31 -0.38 7.61 2.94
C VAL A 31 -1.14 7.69 1.61
N GLN A 32 -2.11 6.80 1.40
CA GLN A 32 -2.95 6.83 0.21
C GLN A 32 -3.73 8.14 0.09
N LYS A 33 -4.27 8.66 1.18
CA LYS A 33 -5.04 9.90 1.15
C LYS A 33 -4.17 11.12 0.85
N VAL A 34 -2.92 11.10 1.30
CA VAL A 34 -1.99 12.24 1.14
C VAL A 34 -1.30 12.22 -0.23
N LEU A 35 -0.85 11.05 -0.71
CA LEU A 35 0.04 10.95 -1.88
C LEU A 35 -0.61 10.23 -3.08
N PHE A 36 -1.63 9.40 -2.85
CA PHE A 36 -2.18 8.48 -3.86
C PHE A 36 -3.73 8.50 -3.89
N ASN A 37 -4.32 9.68 -3.70
CA ASN A 37 -5.77 9.84 -3.56
C ASN A 37 -6.57 9.45 -4.81
N ASP A 38 -5.91 9.42 -5.96
CA ASP A 38 -6.43 9.06 -7.28
C ASP A 38 -6.08 7.62 -7.69
N TYR A 39 -5.36 6.87 -6.85
CA TYR A 39 -5.03 5.48 -7.12
C TYR A 39 -6.23 4.56 -6.88
N THR A 40 -6.54 3.72 -7.86
CA THR A 40 -7.74 2.85 -7.84
C THR A 40 -7.51 1.50 -7.16
N GLY A 41 -6.34 1.28 -6.55
CA GLY A 41 -6.07 0.13 -5.66
C GLY A 41 -5.89 0.61 -4.21
N VAL A 42 -5.29 -0.22 -3.37
CA VAL A 42 -4.94 0.16 -1.99
C VAL A 42 -3.45 0.45 -1.91
N VAL A 43 -3.09 1.55 -1.23
CA VAL A 43 -1.72 1.88 -0.85
C VAL A 43 -1.63 2.01 0.66
N LYS A 44 -0.68 1.31 1.27
CA LYS A 44 -0.43 1.35 2.71
C LYS A 44 1.04 1.60 3.01
N SER A 45 1.32 2.18 4.15
CA SER A 45 2.69 2.39 4.62
C SER A 45 3.38 1.06 4.94
N LEU A 46 4.63 0.89 4.47
CA LEU A 46 5.47 -0.29 4.71
C LEU A 46 6.76 0.12 5.41
N GLY A 47 6.89 -0.19 6.70
CA GLY A 47 8.02 0.20 7.54
C GLY A 47 7.63 1.17 8.66
N GLY A 48 8.56 2.01 9.11
CA GLY A 48 8.41 2.88 10.28
C GLY A 48 7.53 4.12 10.10
N TRP A 49 6.68 4.18 9.05
CA TRP A 49 5.77 5.30 8.78
C TRP A 49 6.46 6.67 8.63
N GLY A 50 7.74 6.66 8.22
CA GLY A 50 8.61 7.82 8.11
C GLY A 50 9.28 8.02 6.74
N GLY A 51 8.90 7.26 5.71
CA GLY A 51 9.26 7.58 4.32
C GLY A 51 10.05 6.55 3.49
N ASP A 52 10.11 5.27 3.89
CA ASP A 52 10.90 4.28 3.14
C ASP A 52 10.14 3.67 1.95
N PHE A 53 9.15 2.82 2.22
CA PHE A 53 8.39 2.11 1.19
C PHE A 53 6.88 2.18 1.45
N VAL A 54 6.12 1.97 0.39
CA VAL A 54 4.68 1.69 0.46
C VAL A 54 4.41 0.33 -0.15
N LEU A 55 3.41 -0.36 0.39
CA LEU A 55 2.84 -1.54 -0.23
C LEU A 55 1.60 -1.09 -1.02
N ALA A 56 1.57 -1.44 -2.31
CA ALA A 56 0.45 -1.15 -3.18
C ALA A 56 -0.12 -2.45 -3.77
N THR A 57 -1.45 -2.52 -3.88
CA THR A 57 -2.12 -3.59 -4.64
C THR A 57 -2.32 -3.15 -6.09
N GLY A 58 -2.06 -4.05 -7.03
CA GLY A 58 -2.20 -3.77 -8.45
C GLY A 58 -1.51 -4.79 -9.33
N ASP A 59 -1.75 -4.66 -10.63
CA ASP A 59 -1.08 -5.43 -11.67
C ASP A 59 0.09 -4.64 -12.28
N GLU A 60 0.72 -5.21 -13.30
CA GLU A 60 1.84 -4.57 -14.00
C GLU A 60 1.43 -3.25 -14.69
N ALA A 61 0.18 -3.16 -15.17
CA ALA A 61 -0.32 -1.94 -15.81
C ALA A 61 -0.41 -0.78 -14.80
N LYS A 62 -0.78 -1.06 -13.54
CA LYS A 62 -0.82 -0.06 -12.47
C LYS A 62 0.56 0.38 -11.98
N GLN A 63 1.64 -0.33 -12.30
CA GLN A 63 3.00 0.13 -11.95
C GLN A 63 3.37 1.45 -12.63
N GLU A 64 2.83 1.71 -13.83
CA GLU A 64 3.08 2.94 -14.57
C GLU A 64 2.58 4.19 -13.82
N TYR A 65 1.53 4.06 -13.01
CA TYR A 65 1.05 5.13 -12.15
C TYR A 65 2.14 5.57 -11.14
N PHE A 66 2.81 4.62 -10.50
CA PHE A 66 3.86 4.89 -9.52
C PHE A 66 5.11 5.49 -10.19
N LYS A 67 5.51 4.94 -11.34
CA LYS A 67 6.63 5.48 -12.14
C LYS A 67 6.39 6.94 -12.55
N LYS A 68 5.18 7.26 -13.03
CA LYS A 68 4.80 8.65 -13.37
C LYS A 68 4.84 9.61 -12.18
N LYS A 69 4.69 9.11 -10.96
CA LYS A 69 4.85 9.88 -9.72
C LYS A 69 6.28 9.91 -9.18
N GLY A 70 7.26 9.33 -9.89
CA GLY A 70 8.68 9.31 -9.51
C GLY A 70 9.10 8.14 -8.62
N TYR A 71 8.27 7.10 -8.50
CA TYR A 71 8.59 5.88 -7.76
C TYR A 71 9.13 4.81 -8.72
N ASP A 72 10.43 4.87 -9.01
CA ASP A 72 11.08 3.98 -9.98
C ASP A 72 11.44 2.60 -9.40
N VAL A 73 11.62 2.52 -8.08
CA VAL A 73 11.96 1.28 -7.39
C VAL A 73 10.68 0.55 -6.99
N ILE A 74 10.32 -0.47 -7.77
CA ILE A 74 9.12 -1.29 -7.55
C ILE A 74 9.53 -2.76 -7.44
N TYR A 75 9.29 -3.36 -6.28
CA TYR A 75 9.48 -4.80 -6.05
C TYR A 75 8.15 -5.53 -6.17
N LYS A 76 8.10 -6.65 -6.91
CA LYS A 76 6.90 -7.48 -6.90
C LYS A 76 6.86 -8.28 -5.60
N TRP A 77 5.65 -8.57 -5.12
CA TRP A 77 5.47 -9.34 -3.89
C TRP A 77 6.28 -10.64 -3.85
N LYS A 78 6.30 -11.37 -4.97
CA LYS A 78 7.04 -12.64 -5.13
C LYS A 78 8.56 -12.52 -4.99
N ASP A 79 9.11 -11.32 -5.18
CA ASP A 79 10.55 -11.10 -5.14
C ASP A 79 11.04 -10.80 -3.71
N ILE A 80 10.12 -10.45 -2.80
CA ILE A 80 10.43 -10.03 -1.42
C ILE A 80 9.85 -10.97 -0.36
N VAL A 81 8.91 -11.83 -0.72
CA VAL A 81 8.34 -12.85 0.17
C VAL A 81 9.12 -14.16 0.00
N LEU A 82 9.49 -14.78 1.12
CA LEU A 82 10.16 -16.10 1.18
C LEU A 82 9.15 -17.23 1.31
#